data_AF-A0A2E5X4E5-F1
#
_entry.id   AF-A0A2E5X4E5-F1
#
_cell.length_a   1.000
_cell.length_b   1.000
_cell.length_c   1.000
_cell.angle_alpha   90.00
_cell.angle_beta   90.00
_cell.angle_gamma   90.00
#
_symmetry.space_group_name_H-M   'P 1'
#
loop_
_entity.id
_entity.type
_entity.pdbx_description
1 polymer ?
#
loop_
_entity_poly.entity_id
_entity_poly.type
_entity_poly.pdbx_seq_one_letter_code
_entity_poly.pdbx_strand_id
1 'polypeptide(L)'
;MKALRLLLLPALLLASCAGSDPAATKDAAYSALGAGDYASAQTLFDEALAGMAPSDPSFVQASFGRCRAMAHSDGAGASSAFLSLAEGNDSIGVKDFSMLVSELMDAGNLLDAIELLDKGLTRYPDNERLSTLKEHVVAESQKPGNDAAMDKLKGLGYL
;
A
#
# COMPACT_ATOMS: atom_id res chain seq x y z
N MET A 1 67.19 -22.44 18.15
CA MET A 1 66.63 -23.30 17.07
C MET A 1 65.14 -23.48 17.31
N LYS A 2 64.37 -23.47 16.21
CA LYS A 2 62.93 -23.74 16.06
C LYS A 2 61.97 -22.58 16.35
N ALA A 3 61.77 -21.81 15.28
CA ALA A 3 60.53 -21.11 14.97
C ALA A 3 59.32 -22.05 15.01
N LEU A 4 58.17 -21.58 15.50
CA LEU A 4 56.89 -22.24 15.26
C LEU A 4 55.78 -21.20 15.01
N ARG A 5 55.70 -20.85 13.72
CA ARG A 5 54.53 -20.55 12.89
C ARG A 5 53.27 -20.00 13.56
N LEU A 6 53.03 -18.73 13.25
CA LEU A 6 51.75 -18.12 12.89
C LEU A 6 50.71 -19.14 12.38
N LEU A 7 49.53 -19.15 13.00
CA LEU A 7 48.30 -19.61 12.38
C LEU A 7 47.22 -18.57 12.69
N LEU A 8 47.22 -17.50 11.90
CA LEU A 8 46.06 -16.62 11.72
C LEU A 8 44.96 -17.50 11.12
N LEU A 9 43.95 -17.86 11.91
CA LEU A 9 42.67 -18.27 11.34
C LEU A 9 41.95 -17.01 10.85
N PRO A 10 41.63 -16.87 9.57
CA PRO A 10 40.62 -15.92 9.14
C PRO A 10 39.28 -16.50 9.58
N ALA A 11 38.68 -15.94 10.63
CA ALA A 11 37.27 -16.15 10.90
C ALA A 11 36.49 -15.59 9.70
N LEU A 12 36.07 -16.47 8.80
CA LEU A 12 35.10 -16.16 7.76
C LEU A 12 33.83 -15.68 8.47
N LEU A 13 33.64 -14.36 8.50
CA LEU A 13 32.35 -13.72 8.70
C LEU A 13 31.49 -14.07 7.48
N LEU A 14 30.91 -15.26 7.49
CA LEU A 14 29.67 -15.50 6.76
C LEU A 14 28.61 -14.67 7.47
N ALA A 15 28.52 -13.39 7.10
CA ALA A 15 27.26 -12.69 7.20
C ALA A 15 26.28 -13.52 6.37
N SER A 16 25.53 -14.39 7.04
CA SER A 16 24.38 -15.02 6.42
C SER A 16 23.46 -13.85 6.06
N CYS A 17 23.40 -13.52 4.78
CA CYS A 17 22.15 -13.04 4.20
C CYS A 17 21.16 -14.19 4.36
N ALA A 18 20.71 -14.44 5.59
CA ALA A 18 19.51 -15.17 5.85
C ALA A 18 18.42 -14.20 5.40
N GLY A 19 18.07 -14.27 4.11
CA GLY A 19 16.86 -13.64 3.63
C GLY A 19 15.75 -14.09 4.56
N SER A 20 15.17 -13.13 5.25
CA SER A 20 14.00 -13.31 6.10
C SER A 20 12.94 -14.02 5.25
N ASP A 21 12.24 -15.00 5.85
CA ASP A 21 11.14 -15.66 5.17
C ASP A 21 10.13 -14.59 4.70
N PRO A 22 9.84 -14.47 3.39
CA PRO A 22 8.94 -13.43 2.88
C PRO A 22 7.57 -13.48 3.54
N ALA A 23 7.09 -14.66 3.94
CA ALA A 23 5.82 -14.80 4.64
C ALA A 23 5.88 -14.17 6.05
N ALA A 24 6.90 -14.51 6.84
CA ALA A 24 7.11 -13.92 8.16
C ALA A 24 7.31 -12.38 8.10
N THR A 25 8.02 -11.91 7.07
CA THR A 25 8.25 -10.47 6.85
C THR A 25 6.94 -9.75 6.51
N LYS A 26 6.08 -10.34 5.67
CA LYS A 26 4.73 -9.83 5.39
C LYS A 26 3.86 -9.78 6.65
N ASP A 27 3.93 -10.78 7.52
CA ASP A 27 3.15 -10.80 8.76
C ASP A 27 3.62 -9.71 9.74
N ALA A 28 4.93 -9.46 9.80
CA ALA A 28 5.49 -8.31 10.52
C ALA A 28 5.03 -6.98 9.90
N ALA A 29 4.98 -6.88 8.57
CA ALA A 29 4.49 -5.70 7.88
C ALA A 29 3.02 -5.40 8.22
N TYR A 30 2.15 -6.41 8.25
CA TYR A 30 0.76 -6.25 8.68
C TYR A 30 0.64 -5.87 10.16
N SER A 31 1.53 -6.37 11.02
CA SER A 31 1.58 -5.99 12.43
C SER A 31 1.95 -4.51 12.58
N ALA A 32 2.94 -4.02 11.83
CA ALA A 32 3.31 -2.61 11.78
C ALA A 32 2.17 -1.74 11.23
N LEU A 33 1.53 -2.18 10.15
CA LEU A 33 0.37 -1.48 9.55
C LEU A 33 -0.78 -1.34 10.55
N GLY A 34 -1.10 -2.42 11.28
CA GLY A 34 -2.14 -2.40 12.32
C GLY A 34 -1.79 -1.53 13.52
N ALA A 35 -0.50 -1.27 13.77
CA ALA A 35 -0.02 -0.37 14.80
C ALA A 35 0.04 1.10 14.35
N GLY A 36 -0.27 1.41 13.09
CA GLY A 36 -0.13 2.74 12.50
C GLY A 36 1.33 3.13 12.21
N ASP A 37 2.27 2.18 12.26
CA ASP A 37 3.66 2.42 11.84
C ASP A 37 3.80 2.19 10.33
N TYR A 38 3.26 3.14 9.57
CA TYR A 38 3.18 3.06 8.11
C TYR A 38 4.56 3.03 7.44
N ALA A 39 5.55 3.73 8.00
CA ALA A 39 6.91 3.75 7.47
C ALA A 39 7.60 2.38 7.59
N SER A 40 7.51 1.74 8.76
CA SER A 40 8.02 0.39 8.95
C SER A 40 7.22 -0.63 8.13
N ALA A 41 5.89 -0.49 8.10
CA ALA A 41 5.04 -1.37 7.31
C ALA A 41 5.41 -1.35 5.83
N GLN A 42 5.59 -0.17 5.23
CA GLN A 42 6.01 -0.05 3.83
C GLN A 42 7.37 -0.73 3.59
N THR A 43 8.35 -0.47 4.46
CA THR A 43 9.69 -1.07 4.34
C THR A 43 9.63 -2.60 4.39
N LEU A 44 8.84 -3.16 5.31
CA LEU A 44 8.68 -4.60 5.46
C LEU A 44 7.90 -5.22 4.30
N PHE A 45 6.89 -4.53 3.75
CA PHE A 45 6.23 -4.99 2.53
C PHE A 45 7.17 -4.97 1.32
N ASP A 46 8.02 -3.95 1.19
CA ASP A 46 9.04 -3.88 0.14
C ASP A 46 10.03 -5.07 0.24
N GLU A 47 10.50 -5.38 1.45
CA GLU A 47 11.38 -6.53 1.72
C GLU A 47 10.68 -7.87 1.40
N ALA A 48 9.44 -8.03 1.86
CA ALA A 48 8.65 -9.24 1.59
C ALA A 48 8.43 -9.45 0.08
N LEU A 49 8.03 -8.40 -0.64
CA LEU A 49 7.78 -8.46 -2.08
C LEU A 49 9.06 -8.75 -2.89
N ALA A 50 10.22 -8.25 -2.46
CA ALA A 50 11.50 -8.56 -3.09
C ALA A 50 11.84 -10.07 -3.04
N GLY A 51 11.31 -10.79 -2.04
CA GLY A 51 11.45 -12.23 -1.90
C GLY A 51 10.31 -13.07 -2.50
N MET A 52 9.25 -12.45 -3.05
CA MET A 52 8.07 -13.14 -3.58
C MET A 52 8.04 -13.12 -5.12
N ALA A 53 7.62 -14.23 -5.72
CA ALA A 53 7.26 -14.25 -7.14
C ALA A 53 5.85 -13.65 -7.33
N PRO A 54 5.54 -13.00 -8.47
CA PRO A 54 4.18 -12.54 -8.76
C PRO A 54 3.11 -13.65 -8.78
N SER A 55 3.53 -14.90 -8.99
CA SER A 55 2.65 -16.08 -8.91
C SER A 55 2.41 -16.58 -7.48
N ASP A 56 3.08 -16.02 -6.47
CA ASP A 56 2.88 -16.39 -5.08
C ASP A 56 1.45 -15.99 -4.64
N PRO A 57 0.67 -16.89 -4.01
CA PRO A 57 -0.68 -16.58 -3.54
C PRO A 57 -0.75 -15.37 -2.58
N SER A 58 0.33 -15.06 -1.87
CA SER A 58 0.44 -13.91 -0.96
C SER A 58 0.89 -12.62 -1.64
N PHE A 59 1.35 -12.66 -2.91
CA PHE A 59 1.90 -11.49 -3.59
C PHE A 59 0.91 -10.33 -3.65
N VAL A 60 -0.35 -10.61 -3.99
CA VAL A 60 -1.41 -9.60 -4.06
C VAL A 60 -1.71 -9.02 -2.69
N GLN A 61 -1.72 -9.85 -1.64
CA GLN A 61 -1.95 -9.39 -0.26
C GLN A 61 -0.83 -8.42 0.16
N ALA A 62 0.43 -8.81 0.01
CA ALA A 62 1.58 -7.97 0.35
C ALA A 62 1.60 -6.66 -0.47
N SER A 63 1.31 -6.74 -1.77
CA SER A 63 1.22 -5.57 -2.64
C SER A 63 0.12 -4.60 -2.22
N PHE A 64 -1.04 -5.11 -1.85
CA PHE A 64 -2.13 -4.27 -1.34
C PHE A 64 -1.81 -3.68 0.03
N GLY A 65 -1.18 -4.45 0.92
CA GLY A 65 -0.68 -3.97 2.22
C GLY A 65 0.31 -2.81 2.06
N ARG A 66 1.23 -2.91 1.09
CA ARG A 66 2.14 -1.82 0.70
C ARG A 66 1.39 -0.56 0.26
N CYS A 67 0.38 -0.69 -0.58
CA CYS A 67 -0.43 0.46 -1.02
C CYS A 67 -1.10 1.15 0.17
N ARG A 68 -1.63 0.38 1.12
CA ARG A 68 -2.23 0.93 2.35
C ARG A 68 -1.21 1.67 3.22
N ALA A 69 0.00 1.14 3.37
CA ALA A 69 1.06 1.83 4.09
C ALA A 69 1.46 3.14 3.38
N MET A 70 1.65 3.08 2.06
CA MET A 70 1.98 4.25 1.23
C MET A 70 0.90 5.33 1.27
N ALA A 71 -0.38 4.98 1.49
CA ALA A 71 -1.47 5.96 1.54
C ALA A 71 -1.24 7.07 2.59
N HIS A 72 -0.41 6.81 3.62
CA HIS A 72 -0.08 7.76 4.69
C HIS A 72 1.17 8.60 4.45
N SER A 73 1.93 8.34 3.37
CA SER A 73 3.17 9.07 3.05
C SER A 73 3.30 9.50 1.59
N ASP A 74 2.64 8.80 0.67
CA ASP A 74 2.67 8.98 -0.78
C ASP A 74 1.32 8.51 -1.39
N GLY A 75 0.28 9.34 -1.28
CA GLY A 75 -1.07 9.02 -1.74
C GLY A 75 -1.17 8.75 -3.25
N ALA A 76 -0.44 9.53 -4.05
CA ALA A 76 -0.35 9.36 -5.49
C ALA A 76 0.33 8.04 -5.86
N GLY A 77 1.47 7.72 -5.22
CA GLY A 77 2.16 6.44 -5.41
C GLY A 77 1.32 5.25 -4.97
N ALA A 78 0.58 5.36 -3.85
CA ALA A 78 -0.34 4.34 -3.38
C ALA A 78 -1.44 4.04 -4.41
N SER A 79 -2.06 5.09 -4.94
CA SER A 79 -3.13 4.98 -5.95
C SER A 79 -2.62 4.38 -7.25
N SER A 80 -1.46 4.84 -7.74
CA SER A 80 -0.84 4.31 -8.95
C SER A 80 -0.49 2.82 -8.80
N ALA A 81 0.17 2.44 -7.70
CA ALA A 81 0.55 1.05 -7.45
C ALA A 81 -0.68 0.14 -7.33
N PHE A 82 -1.74 0.61 -6.66
CA PHE A 82 -2.98 -0.14 -6.53
C PHE A 82 -3.68 -0.35 -7.87
N LEU A 83 -3.78 0.69 -8.71
CA LEU A 83 -4.41 0.57 -10.03
C LEU A 83 -3.64 -0.40 -10.93
N SER A 84 -2.30 -0.38 -10.90
CA SER A 84 -1.48 -1.38 -11.59
C SER A 84 -1.70 -2.79 -11.04
N LEU A 85 -1.85 -2.95 -9.71
CA LEU A 85 -2.17 -4.25 -9.10
C LEU A 85 -3.57 -4.76 -9.48
N ALA A 86 -4.52 -3.85 -9.69
CA ALA A 86 -5.92 -4.15 -10.03
C ALA A 86 -6.13 -4.46 -11.52
N GLU A 87 -5.20 -4.04 -12.39
CA GLU A 87 -5.28 -4.23 -13.83
C GLU A 87 -5.21 -5.73 -14.18
N GLY A 88 -6.29 -6.27 -14.76
CA GLY A 88 -6.39 -7.69 -15.11
C GLY A 88 -6.42 -8.67 -13.91
N ASN A 89 -6.49 -8.17 -12.68
CA ASN A 89 -6.51 -8.98 -11.47
C ASN A 89 -7.91 -9.00 -10.83
N ASP A 90 -8.64 -10.09 -11.04
CA ASP A 90 -10.01 -10.24 -10.53
C ASP A 90 -10.10 -10.46 -9.02
N SER A 91 -8.97 -10.69 -8.34
CA SER A 91 -8.93 -10.76 -6.87
C SER A 91 -9.03 -9.39 -6.21
N ILE A 92 -8.73 -8.31 -6.95
CA ILE A 92 -8.92 -6.93 -6.50
C ILE A 92 -10.32 -6.47 -6.86
N GLY A 93 -11.10 -6.14 -5.83
CA GLY A 93 -12.50 -5.80 -6.00
C GLY A 93 -12.91 -4.52 -5.31
N VAL A 94 -14.22 -4.30 -5.31
CA VAL A 94 -14.92 -3.18 -4.66
C VAL A 94 -14.44 -2.94 -3.23
N LYS A 95 -14.19 -4.00 -2.46
CA LYS A 95 -13.72 -3.90 -1.07
C LYS A 95 -12.36 -3.22 -0.98
N ASP A 96 -11.45 -3.55 -1.88
CA ASP A 96 -10.06 -3.07 -1.84
C ASP A 96 -9.98 -1.62 -2.29
N PHE A 97 -10.74 -1.26 -3.34
CA PHE A 97 -10.96 0.14 -3.73
C PHE A 97 -11.51 0.95 -2.55
N SER A 98 -12.57 0.45 -1.89
CA SER A 98 -13.20 1.17 -0.79
C SER A 98 -12.24 1.39 0.38
N MET A 99 -11.45 0.36 0.70
CA MET A 99 -10.48 0.40 1.78
C MET A 99 -9.36 1.40 1.50
N LEU A 100 -8.76 1.37 0.31
CA LEU A 100 -7.66 2.29 0.00
C LEU A 100 -8.13 3.74 -0.14
N VAL A 101 -9.32 3.98 -0.72
CA VAL A 101 -9.92 5.33 -0.73
C VAL A 101 -10.11 5.84 0.70
N SER A 102 -10.59 5.00 1.63
CA SER A 102 -10.77 5.41 3.03
C SER A 102 -9.43 5.70 3.71
N GLU A 103 -8.40 4.88 3.49
CA GLU A 103 -7.05 5.12 4.03
C GLU A 103 -6.44 6.43 3.48
N LEU A 104 -6.65 6.74 2.20
CA LEU A 104 -6.22 8.01 1.61
C LEU A 104 -6.96 9.20 2.24
N MET A 105 -8.26 9.07 2.53
CA MET A 105 -9.01 10.10 3.25
C MET A 105 -8.47 10.29 4.67
N ASP A 106 -8.25 9.21 5.40
CA ASP A 106 -7.75 9.23 6.78
C ASP A 106 -6.34 9.86 6.86
N ALA A 107 -5.53 9.67 5.81
CA ALA A 107 -4.21 10.28 5.64
C ALA A 107 -4.25 11.76 5.20
N GLY A 108 -5.42 12.31 4.88
CA GLY A 108 -5.58 13.67 4.34
C GLY A 108 -5.25 13.81 2.85
N ASN A 109 -4.99 12.70 2.14
CA ASN A 109 -4.69 12.66 0.71
C ASN A 109 -5.99 12.66 -0.12
N LEU A 110 -6.84 13.65 0.11
CA LEU A 110 -8.21 13.68 -0.38
C LEU A 110 -8.33 13.76 -1.91
N LEU A 111 -7.39 14.44 -2.58
CA LEU A 111 -7.35 14.52 -4.05
C LEU A 111 -7.07 13.16 -4.71
N ASP A 112 -6.22 12.36 -4.08
CA ASP A 112 -5.89 11.01 -4.53
C ASP A 112 -7.06 10.05 -4.22
N ALA A 113 -7.69 10.21 -3.05
CA ALA A 113 -8.89 9.47 -2.68
C ALA A 113 -10.02 9.66 -3.69
N ILE A 114 -10.28 10.91 -4.11
CA ILE A 114 -11.29 11.24 -5.14
C ILE A 114 -10.96 10.56 -6.47
N GLU A 115 -9.69 10.59 -6.88
CA GLU A 115 -9.27 9.98 -8.15
C GLU A 115 -9.43 8.47 -8.14
N LEU A 116 -8.99 7.82 -7.05
CA LEU A 116 -9.12 6.37 -6.92
C LEU A 116 -10.59 5.95 -6.84
N LEU A 117 -11.42 6.71 -6.13
CA LEU A 117 -12.86 6.51 -6.09
C LEU A 117 -13.48 6.60 -7.49
N ASP A 118 -13.12 7.61 -8.27
CA ASP A 118 -13.60 7.79 -9.64
C ASP A 118 -13.27 6.58 -10.54
N LYS A 119 -12.05 6.05 -10.42
CA LYS A 119 -11.67 4.79 -11.10
C LYS A 119 -12.50 3.61 -10.61
N GLY A 120 -12.75 3.53 -9.31
CA GLY A 120 -13.61 2.51 -8.71
C GLY A 120 -15.04 2.56 -9.26
N LEU A 121 -15.67 3.75 -9.28
CA LEU A 121 -17.01 3.98 -9.80
C LEU A 121 -17.09 3.72 -11.31
N THR A 122 -16.05 4.08 -12.06
CA THR A 122 -15.97 3.76 -13.50
C THR A 122 -15.96 2.24 -13.73
N ARG A 123 -15.22 1.49 -12.91
CA ARG A 123 -15.14 0.02 -13.00
C ARG A 123 -16.40 -0.69 -12.49
N TYR A 124 -17.08 -0.10 -11.51
CA TYR A 124 -18.24 -0.67 -10.83
C TYR A 124 -19.39 0.37 -10.69
N PRO A 125 -20.03 0.78 -11.81
CA PRO A 125 -20.90 1.97 -11.88
C PRO A 125 -22.14 1.94 -10.97
N ASP A 126 -22.65 0.75 -10.64
CA ASP A 126 -23.87 0.60 -9.84
C ASP A 126 -23.59 0.00 -8.45
N ASN A 127 -22.33 0.01 -8.00
CA ASN A 127 -21.98 -0.59 -6.73
C ASN A 127 -22.36 0.31 -5.53
N GLU A 128 -23.32 -0.14 -4.72
CA GLU A 128 -23.82 0.60 -3.56
C GLU A 128 -22.73 1.01 -2.55
N ARG A 129 -21.69 0.18 -2.36
CA ARG A 129 -20.61 0.51 -1.43
C ARG A 129 -19.80 1.69 -1.93
N LEU A 130 -19.43 1.71 -3.21
CA LEU A 130 -18.68 2.84 -3.78
C LEU A 130 -19.55 4.08 -3.90
N SER A 131 -20.84 3.93 -4.19
CA SER A 131 -21.79 5.04 -4.17
C SER A 131 -21.90 5.66 -2.77
N THR A 132 -22.00 4.84 -1.73
CA THR A 132 -21.99 5.31 -0.34
C THR A 132 -20.66 6.01 -0.02
N LEU A 133 -19.53 5.39 -0.37
CA LEU A 133 -18.21 5.98 -0.16
C LEU A 133 -18.03 7.33 -0.86
N LYS A 134 -18.62 7.51 -2.04
CA LYS A 134 -18.67 8.81 -2.72
C LYS A 134 -19.33 9.88 -1.86
N GLU A 135 -20.43 9.56 -1.20
CA GLU A 135 -21.11 10.49 -0.29
C GLU A 135 -20.21 10.89 0.89
N HIS A 136 -19.44 9.95 1.44
CA HIS A 136 -18.44 10.23 2.48
C HIS A 136 -17.32 11.13 1.97
N VAL A 137 -16.76 10.86 0.78
CA VAL A 137 -15.73 11.70 0.14
C VAL A 137 -16.26 13.11 -0.12
N VAL A 138 -17.51 13.23 -0.57
CA VAL A 138 -18.19 14.52 -0.76
C VAL A 138 -18.31 15.27 0.56
N ALA A 139 -18.79 14.63 1.62
CA ALA A 139 -18.93 15.26 2.93
C ALA A 139 -17.59 15.72 3.51
N GLU A 140 -16.53 14.92 3.35
CA GLU A 140 -15.17 15.28 3.78
C GLU A 140 -14.64 16.49 2.99
N SER A 141 -14.89 16.51 1.68
CA SER A 141 -14.44 17.59 0.79
C SER A 141 -15.14 18.92 1.06
N GLN A 142 -16.34 18.91 1.66
CA GLN A 142 -17.05 20.13 2.05
C GLN A 142 -16.52 20.80 3.32
N LYS A 143 -15.60 20.16 4.05
CA LYS A 143 -14.99 20.76 5.24
C LYS A 143 -14.09 21.95 4.87
N PRO A 144 -13.92 22.95 5.75
CA PRO A 144 -13.06 24.09 5.49
C PRO A 144 -11.62 23.66 5.16
N GLY A 145 -11.02 24.26 4.13
CA GLY A 145 -9.65 23.97 3.69
C GLY A 145 -9.53 22.95 2.55
N ASN A 146 -10.65 22.37 2.09
CA ASN A 146 -10.68 21.33 1.06
C ASN A 146 -11.18 21.85 -0.32
N ASP A 147 -11.00 23.14 -0.62
CA ASP A 147 -11.54 23.76 -1.84
C ASP A 147 -11.13 23.04 -3.13
N ALA A 148 -9.86 22.60 -3.22
CA ALA A 148 -9.36 21.85 -4.38
C ALA A 148 -10.09 20.50 -4.55
N ALA A 149 -10.45 19.83 -3.45
CA ALA A 149 -11.21 18.59 -3.48
C ALA A 149 -12.65 18.83 -3.95
N MET A 150 -13.28 19.91 -3.48
CA MET A 150 -14.61 20.32 -3.98
C MET A 150 -14.57 20.61 -5.48
N ASP A 151 -13.56 21.32 -5.96
CA ASP A 151 -13.47 21.66 -7.39
C ASP A 151 -13.22 20.42 -8.25
N LYS A 152 -12.41 19.47 -7.78
CA LYS A 152 -12.24 18.16 -8.45
C LYS A 152 -13.57 17.40 -8.54
N LEU A 153 -14.33 17.33 -7.44
CA LEU A 153 -15.63 16.66 -7.43
C LEU A 153 -16.65 17.31 -8.38
N LYS A 154 -16.71 18.64 -8.46
CA LYS A 154 -17.55 19.35 -9.45
C LYS A 154 -17.11 19.01 -10.87
N GLY A 155 -15.80 19.00 -11.14
CA GLY A 155 -15.25 18.64 -12.44
C GLY A 155 -15.59 17.22 -12.89
N LEU A 156 -15.78 16.30 -11.95
CA LEU A 156 -16.24 14.92 -12.18
C LEU A 156 -17.77 14.77 -12.25
N GLY A 157 -18.54 15.83 -11.94
CA GLY A 157 -20.01 15.78 -11.89
C GLY A 157 -20.56 15.04 -10.67
N TYR A 158 -19.79 14.95 -9.58
CA TYR A 158 -20.23 14.34 -8.32
C TYR A 158 -20.90 15.32 -7.35
N LEU A 159 -20.89 16.62 -7.70
CA LEU A 159 -21.53 17.73 -6.99
C LEU A 159 -22.41 18.55 -7.94
#